data_AF-A0A5B6YM63-F1
#
_entry.id   AF-A0A5B6YM63-F1
#
_cell.length_a   1.000
_cell.length_b   1.000
_cell.length_c   1.000
_cell.angle_alpha   90.00
_cell.angle_beta   90.00
_cell.angle_gamma   90.00
#
_symmetry.space_group_name_H-M   'P 1'
#
loop_
_entity.id
_entity.type
_entity.pdbx_description
1 polymer ?
#
loop_
_entity_poly.entity_id
_entity_poly.type
_entity_poly.pdbx_seq_one_letter_code
_entity_poly.pdbx_strand_id
1 'polypeptide(L)'
;SLSLSLSLYLQKAMLKKAVLLLLPFLILSLFFLINATALNENVPIVGPMVKKDQRKSLVSTDYGQISAVDISTDGERGSYPYHLQFIKLEPDALFLPVVLHVDMVFYVHTGTVSLSLIGLLMFCEG
;
A
#
# COMPACT_ATOMS: atom_id res chain seq x y z
N SER A 1 16.94 -47.48 50.46
CA SER A 1 15.91 -46.42 50.48
C SER A 1 16.48 -45.05 50.10
N LEU A 2 17.62 -44.63 50.66
CA LEU A 2 18.23 -43.31 50.41
C LEU A 2 18.69 -43.07 48.94
N SER A 3 19.25 -44.07 48.26
CA SER A 3 19.72 -43.87 46.85
C SER A 3 18.56 -43.69 45.86
N LEU A 4 17.43 -44.37 46.07
CA LEU A 4 16.22 -44.20 45.27
C LEU A 4 15.61 -42.80 45.46
N SER A 5 15.62 -42.29 46.70
CA SER A 5 15.14 -40.94 47.02
C SER A 5 16.01 -39.85 46.36
N LEU A 6 17.34 -40.02 46.38
CA LEU A 6 18.27 -39.09 45.74
C LEU A 6 18.15 -39.08 44.22
N SER A 7 18.00 -40.26 43.60
CA SER A 7 17.78 -40.41 42.15
C SER A 7 16.48 -39.75 41.69
N LEU A 8 15.39 -39.95 42.43
CA LEU A 8 14.09 -39.31 42.16
C LEU A 8 14.17 -37.78 42.31
N TYR A 9 14.91 -37.29 43.30
CA TYR A 9 15.12 -35.85 43.51
C TYR A 9 15.90 -35.20 42.37
N LEU A 10 16.98 -35.85 41.91
CA LEU A 10 17.76 -35.40 40.76
C LEU A 10 16.93 -35.42 39.47
N GLN A 11 16.13 -36.47 39.24
CA GLN A 11 15.27 -36.56 38.06
C GLN A 11 14.21 -35.45 38.02
N LYS A 12 13.59 -35.13 39.17
CA LYS A 12 12.66 -33.99 39.30
C LYS A 12 13.35 -32.64 39.11
N ALA A 13 14.58 -32.48 39.61
CA ALA A 13 15.36 -31.25 39.44
C ALA A 13 15.75 -31.03 37.96
N MET A 14 16.15 -32.08 37.26
CA MET A 14 16.48 -32.04 35.84
C MET A 14 15.23 -31.77 34.97
N LEU A 15 14.08 -32.36 35.33
CA LEU A 15 12.81 -32.11 34.64
C LEU A 15 12.34 -30.65 34.82
N LYS A 16 12.44 -30.09 36.04
CA LYS A 16 12.09 -28.68 36.30
C LYS A 16 12.98 -27.72 35.53
N LYS A 17 14.29 -28.00 35.43
CA LYS A 17 15.22 -27.19 34.64
C LYS A 17 14.92 -27.25 33.15
N ALA A 18 14.62 -28.43 32.62
CA ALA A 18 14.22 -28.60 31.23
C ALA A 18 12.93 -27.84 30.93
N VAL A 19 11.91 -27.93 31.80
CA VAL A 19 10.66 -27.17 31.65
C VAL A 19 10.91 -25.67 31.74
N LEU A 20 11.72 -25.20 32.70
CA LEU A 20 12.06 -23.78 32.85
C LEU A 20 12.78 -23.22 31.63
N LEU A 21 13.62 -24.03 30.96
CA LEU A 21 14.33 -23.63 29.75
C LEU A 21 13.45 -23.71 28.50
N LEU A 22 12.56 -24.70 28.38
CA LEU A 22 11.75 -24.93 27.17
C LEU A 22 10.48 -24.07 27.12
N LEU A 23 9.89 -23.73 28.27
CA LEU A 23 8.68 -22.92 28.36
C LEU A 23 8.80 -21.54 27.65
N PRO A 24 9.85 -20.72 27.86
CA PRO A 24 9.95 -19.42 27.18
C PRO A 24 10.11 -19.56 25.67
N PHE A 25 10.81 -20.60 25.18
CA PHE A 25 10.92 -20.86 23.75
C PHE A 25 9.58 -21.24 23.12
N LEU A 26 8.76 -22.03 23.82
CA LEU A 26 7.40 -22.36 23.39
C LEU A 26 6.53 -21.10 23.28
N ILE A 27 6.58 -20.23 24.30
CA ILE A 27 5.82 -18.98 24.34
C ILE A 27 6.26 -18.05 23.21
N LEU A 28 7.57 -17.92 22.97
CA LEU A 28 8.12 -17.08 21.92
C LEU A 28 7.70 -17.59 20.53
N SER A 29 7.77 -18.90 20.29
CA SER A 29 7.29 -19.52 19.05
C SER A 29 5.80 -19.27 18.82
N LEU A 30 4.97 -19.41 19.86
CA LEU A 30 3.54 -19.13 19.78
C LEU A 30 3.27 -17.65 19.47
N PHE A 31 4.02 -16.73 20.08
CA PHE A 31 3.92 -15.30 19.80
C PHE A 31 4.29 -14.96 18.35
N PHE A 32 5.36 -15.56 17.83
CA PHE A 32 5.73 -15.43 16.42
C PHE A 32 4.66 -15.99 15.47
N LEU A 33 4.05 -17.13 15.81
CA LEU A 33 3.00 -17.73 15.00
C LEU A 33 1.73 -16.86 14.97
N ILE A 34 1.33 -16.30 16.12
CA ILE A 34 0.18 -15.38 16.21
C ILE A 34 0.44 -14.11 15.39
N ASN A 35 1.64 -13.52 15.49
CA ASN A 35 2.00 -12.35 14.71
C ASN A 35 2.10 -12.65 13.20
N ALA A 36 2.59 -13.82 12.81
CA ALA A 36 2.61 -14.26 11.42
C ALA A 36 1.18 -14.45 10.86
N THR A 37 0.23 -14.90 11.68
CA THR A 37 -1.18 -14.99 11.28
C THR A 37 -1.91 -13.64 11.29
N ALA A 38 -1.44 -12.67 12.08
CA ALA A 38 -1.96 -11.30 12.08
C ALA A 38 -1.42 -10.43 10.92
N LEU A 39 -0.27 -10.81 10.34
CA LEU A 39 0.23 -10.30 9.06
C LEU A 39 -0.20 -11.21 7.89
N ASN A 40 -1.33 -11.91 8.03
CA ASN A 40 -2.09 -12.36 6.86
C ASN A 40 -3.25 -11.39 6.67
N GLU A 41 -2.90 -10.12 6.56
CA GLU A 41 -3.73 -9.20 5.79
C GLU A 41 -3.84 -9.84 4.40
N ASN A 42 -5.06 -10.26 4.06
CA ASN A 42 -5.40 -10.65 2.71
C ASN A 42 -5.15 -9.43 1.83
N VAL A 43 -3.89 -9.20 1.45
CA VAL A 43 -3.50 -8.21 0.46
C VAL A 43 -4.29 -8.62 -0.77
N PRO A 44 -5.32 -7.86 -1.17
CA PRO A 44 -6.03 -8.20 -2.37
C PRO A 44 -4.99 -8.22 -3.48
N ILE A 45 -4.79 -9.36 -4.12
CA ILE A 45 -3.89 -9.52 -5.29
C ILE A 45 -4.27 -8.50 -6.39
N VAL A 46 -5.50 -8.00 -6.31
CA VAL A 46 -5.97 -6.82 -7.03
C VAL A 46 -5.51 -5.58 -6.26
N GLY A 47 -4.45 -4.90 -6.76
CA GLY A 47 -4.07 -3.57 -6.27
C GLY A 47 -5.28 -2.61 -6.20
N PRO A 48 -5.18 -1.48 -5.48
CA PRO A 48 -6.33 -0.62 -5.14
C PRO A 48 -7.24 -0.37 -6.34
N MET A 49 -8.39 -1.04 -6.35
CA MET A 49 -9.32 -1.00 -7.48
C MET A 49 -10.25 0.20 -7.32
N VAL A 50 -9.88 1.32 -7.94
CA VAL A 50 -10.70 2.53 -7.93
C VAL A 50 -11.89 2.35 -8.87
N LYS A 51 -13.10 2.35 -8.30
CA LYS A 51 -14.33 2.39 -9.09
C LYS A 51 -14.64 3.83 -9.55
N LYS A 52 -15.39 3.97 -10.65
CA LYS A 52 -15.70 5.29 -11.26
C LYS A 52 -16.47 6.22 -10.31
N ASP A 53 -17.33 5.65 -9.46
CA ASP A 53 -18.14 6.32 -8.44
C ASP A 53 -17.33 6.91 -7.28
N GLN A 54 -16.10 6.43 -7.06
CA GLN A 54 -15.20 6.95 -6.03
C GLN A 54 -14.42 8.19 -6.50
N ARG A 55 -14.57 8.59 -7.77
CA ARG A 55 -13.87 9.75 -8.33
C ARG A 55 -14.57 11.03 -7.94
N LYS A 56 -13.80 12.02 -7.49
CA LYS A 56 -14.30 13.37 -7.22
C LYS A 56 -14.36 14.15 -8.53
N SER A 57 -15.53 14.68 -8.88
CA SER A 57 -15.63 15.65 -9.98
C SER A 57 -14.99 16.97 -9.55
N LEU A 58 -13.99 17.43 -10.30
CA LEU A 58 -13.32 18.71 -10.06
C LEU A 58 -13.97 19.82 -10.88
N VAL A 59 -14.27 19.53 -12.15
CA VAL A 59 -14.89 20.47 -13.09
C VAL A 59 -15.88 19.69 -13.94
N SER A 60 -17.10 20.21 -14.07
CA SER A 60 -18.11 19.65 -14.96
C SER A 60 -18.77 20.78 -15.72
N THR A 61 -18.66 20.74 -17.05
CA THR A 61 -19.21 21.72 -17.98
C THR A 61 -19.90 20.98 -19.12
N ASP A 62 -20.71 21.68 -19.90
CA ASP A 62 -21.39 21.09 -21.07
C ASP A 62 -20.40 20.62 -22.16
N TYR A 63 -19.16 21.11 -22.12
CA TYR A 63 -18.10 20.79 -23.08
C TYR A 63 -17.09 19.76 -22.57
N GLY A 64 -17.24 19.29 -21.32
CA GLY A 64 -16.30 18.34 -20.74
C GLY A 64 -16.35 18.21 -19.24
N GLN A 65 -15.69 17.16 -18.73
CA GLN A 65 -15.63 16.80 -17.33
C GLN A 65 -14.21 16.40 -16.93
N ILE A 66 -13.76 16.92 -15.79
CA ILE A 66 -12.51 16.56 -15.14
C ILE A 66 -12.85 15.93 -13.80
N SER A 67 -12.39 14.71 -13.59
CA SER A 67 -12.57 13.98 -12.33
C SER A 67 -11.21 13.50 -11.83
N ALA A 68 -11.01 13.41 -10.52
CA ALA A 68 -9.77 12.95 -9.94
C ALA A 68 -10.00 11.93 -8.83
N VAL A 69 -8.97 11.14 -8.56
CA VAL A 69 -8.93 10.22 -7.43
C VAL A 69 -7.54 10.25 -6.80
N ASP A 70 -7.53 10.29 -5.48
CA ASP A 70 -6.33 10.07 -4.69
C ASP A 70 -6.28 8.60 -4.32
N ILE A 71 -5.22 7.92 -4.76
CA ILE A 71 -4.97 6.54 -4.39
C ILE A 71 -4.00 6.55 -3.21
N SER A 72 -4.55 6.31 -2.02
CA SER A 72 -3.77 6.00 -0.83
C SER A 72 -3.52 4.49 -0.77
N THR A 73 -2.26 4.07 -0.80
CA THR A 73 -1.85 2.73 -0.44
C THR A 73 -1.86 2.62 1.08
N ASP A 74 -2.96 2.11 1.64
CA ASP A 74 -3.07 1.77 3.05
C ASP A 74 -2.05 0.68 3.38
N GLY A 75 -1.00 1.02 4.14
CA GLY A 75 -0.12 0.03 4.76
C GLY A 75 1.35 0.43 4.88
N GLU A 76 1.89 1.22 3.95
CA GLU A 76 3.31 1.59 3.99
C GLU A 76 3.50 3.02 4.45
N ARG A 77 4.14 3.17 5.62
CA ARG A 77 4.71 4.44 6.10
C ARG A 77 5.68 4.97 5.04
N GLY A 78 5.18 5.82 4.15
CA GLY A 78 5.96 6.38 3.03
C GLY A 78 5.25 6.36 1.67
N SER A 79 4.03 5.83 1.55
CA SER A 79 3.29 5.88 0.30
C SER A 79 2.84 7.31 -0.04
N TYR A 80 3.48 7.91 -1.04
CA TYR A 80 3.02 9.15 -1.65
C TYR A 80 1.67 8.90 -2.33
N PRO A 81 0.64 9.73 -2.09
CA PRO A 81 -0.65 9.55 -2.73
C PRO A 81 -0.50 9.72 -4.24
N TYR A 82 -0.85 8.69 -5.02
CA TYR A 82 -0.91 8.82 -6.48
C TYR A 82 -2.18 9.58 -6.84
N HIS A 83 -2.02 10.77 -7.43
CA HIS A 83 -3.14 11.58 -7.90
C HIS A 83 -3.43 11.26 -9.38
N LEU A 84 -4.55 10.58 -9.65
CA LEU A 84 -4.98 10.31 -11.01
C LEU A 84 -6.09 11.27 -11.41
N GLN A 85 -5.91 11.95 -12.55
CA GLN A 85 -6.89 12.85 -13.13
C GLN A 85 -7.40 12.29 -14.47
N PHE A 86 -8.71 12.23 -14.62
CA PHE A 86 -9.41 11.81 -15.82
C PHE A 86 -10.08 13.02 -16.45
N ILE A 87 -9.62 13.37 -17.65
CA ILE A 87 -10.14 14.48 -18.43
C ILE A 87 -10.95 13.91 -19.59
N LYS A 88 -12.17 14.40 -19.75
CA LYS A 88 -13.05 14.12 -20.88
C LYS A 88 -13.52 15.42 -21.48
N LEU A 89 -13.42 15.54 -22.79
CA LEU A 89 -13.77 16.73 -23.54
C LEU A 89 -14.64 16.30 -24.73
N GLU A 90 -15.61 17.14 -25.06
CA GLU A 90 -16.36 17.02 -26.31
C GLU A 90 -15.48 17.39 -27.51
N PRO A 91 -15.84 16.95 -28.73
CA PRO A 91 -15.16 17.40 -29.95
C PRO A 91 -15.12 18.93 -30.01
N ASP A 92 -14.00 19.49 -30.46
CA ASP A 92 -13.73 20.93 -30.56
C ASP A 92 -13.67 21.71 -29.23
N ALA A 93 -13.72 21.04 -28.08
CA ALA A 93 -13.53 21.68 -26.78
C ALA A 93 -12.04 21.92 -26.47
N LEU A 94 -11.74 23.10 -25.91
CA LEU A 94 -10.39 23.50 -25.51
C LEU A 94 -10.21 23.38 -23.99
N PHE A 95 -9.12 22.73 -23.57
CA PHE A 95 -8.66 22.82 -22.20
C PHE A 95 -7.78 24.06 -22.02
N LEU A 96 -8.14 24.94 -21.09
CA LEU A 96 -7.41 26.17 -20.85
C LEU A 96 -6.00 25.89 -20.31
N PRO A 97 -4.99 26.71 -20.64
CA PRO A 97 -3.66 26.59 -20.08
C PRO A 97 -3.70 26.66 -18.55
N VAL A 98 -3.16 25.64 -17.89
CA VAL A 98 -3.03 25.57 -16.43
C VAL A 98 -1.57 25.35 -16.06
N VAL A 99 -1.10 26.02 -15.01
CA VAL A 99 0.22 25.77 -14.45
C VAL A 99 0.11 24.57 -13.51
N LEU A 100 0.89 23.54 -13.82
CA LEU A 100 0.92 22.30 -13.04
C LEU A 100 2.10 22.38 -12.06
N HIS A 101 1.82 22.22 -10.76
CA HIS A 101 2.85 22.24 -9.71
C HIS A 101 3.43 20.85 -9.41
N VAL A 102 3.11 19.86 -10.22
CA VAL A 102 3.49 18.45 -10.04
C VAL A 102 3.89 17.85 -11.39
N ASP A 103 4.78 16.85 -11.35
CA ASP A 103 5.14 16.07 -12.53
C ASP A 103 3.90 15.30 -13.03
N MET A 104 3.52 15.48 -14.30
CA MET A 104 2.35 14.83 -14.89
C MET A 104 2.73 13.98 -16.10
N VAL A 105 2.10 12.81 -16.19
CA VAL A 105 2.17 11.92 -17.35
C VAL A 105 0.78 11.84 -17.97
N PHE A 106 0.68 12.19 -19.26
CA PHE A 106 -0.58 12.16 -20.00
C PHE A 106 -0.72 10.87 -20.79
N TYR A 107 -1.89 10.24 -20.69
CA TYR A 107 -2.25 9.08 -21.50
C TYR A 107 -3.60 9.33 -22.18
N VAL A 108 -3.63 9.16 -23.51
CA VAL A 108 -4.84 9.31 -24.31
C VAL A 108 -5.47 7.93 -24.49
N HIS A 109 -6.65 7.74 -23.88
CA HIS A 109 -7.39 6.49 -24.01
C HIS A 109 -8.23 6.43 -25.30
N THR A 110 -8.76 7.56 -25.76
CA THR A 110 -9.67 7.62 -26.92
C THR A 110 -9.60 9.00 -27.58
N GLY A 111 -9.68 9.02 -28.91
CA GLY A 111 -9.65 10.24 -29.71
C GLY A 111 -8.25 10.71 -30.06
N THR A 112 -8.18 11.85 -30.75
CA THR A 112 -6.93 12.52 -31.10
C THR A 112 -6.87 13.83 -30.33
N VAL A 113 -5.75 14.09 -29.65
CA VAL A 113 -5.55 15.31 -28.87
C VAL A 113 -4.26 15.98 -29.34
N SER A 114 -4.33 17.30 -29.55
CA SER A 114 -3.15 18.14 -29.74
C SER A 114 -2.77 18.77 -28.41
N LEU A 115 -1.64 18.36 -27.84
CA LEU A 115 -1.09 18.95 -26.62
C LEU A 115 -0.01 19.96 -26.98
N SER A 116 -0.16 21.19 -26.50
CA SER A 116 0.87 22.23 -26.62
C SER A 116 1.40 22.57 -25.23
N LEU A 117 2.65 22.18 -24.97
CA LEU A 117 3.36 22.48 -23.74
C LEU A 117 3.93 23.91 -23.83
N ILE A 118 3.43 24.81 -23.00
CA ILE A 118 3.90 26.20 -22.89
C ILE A 118 4.72 26.30 -21.59
N GLY A 119 5.95 25.77 -21.59
CA GLY A 119 6.85 25.77 -20.41
C GLY A 119 8.02 24.76 -20.51
N LEU A 120 9.19 25.16 -19.98
CA LEU A 120 10.56 24.63 -20.19
C LEU A 120 10.72 23.09 -20.29
N LEU A 121 11.41 22.64 -21.35
CA LEU A 121 12.21 21.43 -21.35
C LEU A 121 13.23 21.52 -20.19
N MET A 122 13.00 20.81 -19.08
CA MET A 122 14.13 20.36 -18.27
C MET A 122 14.73 19.15 -18.97
N PHE A 123 15.86 19.39 -19.64
CA PHE A 123 16.87 18.39 -19.92
C PHE A 123 17.15 17.60 -18.63
N CYS A 124 16.87 16.30 -18.62
CA CYS A 124 17.62 15.38 -17.75
C CYS A 124 18.85 14.95 -18.53
N GLU A 125 19.93 15.73 -18.39
CA GLU A 125 21.29 15.23 -18.57
C GLU A 125 21.73 14.70 -17.19
N GLY A 126 22.13 13.42 -17.14
CA GLY A 126 22.55 12.72 -15.93
C GLY A 126 22.71 11.23 -16.17
#